data_AF-A0A6M5YVS0-F1
#
_entry.id   AF-A0A6M5YVS0-F1
#
_cell.length_a   1.000
_cell.length_b   1.000
_cell.length_c   1.000
_cell.angle_alpha   90.00
_cell.angle_beta   90.00
_cell.angle_gamma   90.00
#
_symmetry.space_group_name_H-M   'P 1'
#
loop_
_entity.id
_entity.type
_entity.pdbx_description
1 polymer ?
#
loop_
_entity_poly.entity_id
_entity_poly.type
_entity_poly.pdbx_seq_one_letter_code
_entity_poly.pdbx_strand_id
1 'polypeptide(L)'
;MKLATRARSATGFTLVELLVVLTIILVVLALSGAAYQKATDGQRGRTTDDLMKRLQPALDAEYDSVVKQCARDKPDNTNTTYQSVLAWCNGDPDRARAVWTAANLRRQFPQTFAEVKAGTVPVCPGVTFPVLTTFNSLSGLTSSPSNLDFESAALLYVILSKKAAGSSGGFAADDVTNGLQMDLTFVGGTAKAFRDAWGNPICFHLWWQGAEVQAPPYVDGKATYTDPLDPIGATGMPRVLSWSNATNQQFLQNYPYFFTGQNRIATVWSYGRNGKSDNLAPGTDDRAGFRLRRLDTSGGNEP
;
A
#
# COMPACT_ATOMS: atom_id res chain seq x y z
N MET A 1 88.22 -2.89 -2.35
CA MET A 1 87.15 -3.90 -2.21
C MET A 1 86.04 -3.53 -3.21
N LYS A 2 85.96 -4.20 -4.37
CA LYS A 2 85.02 -3.85 -5.47
C LYS A 2 83.72 -4.64 -5.29
N LEU A 3 82.61 -3.96 -5.00
CA LEU A 3 81.26 -4.54 -4.99
C LEU A 3 80.81 -4.77 -6.44
N ALA A 4 80.74 -6.02 -6.87
CA ALA A 4 80.24 -6.40 -8.18
C ALA A 4 78.71 -6.42 -8.16
N THR A 5 78.08 -5.41 -8.74
CA THR A 5 76.63 -5.35 -8.94
C THR A 5 76.25 -6.32 -10.06
N ARG A 6 75.72 -7.50 -9.72
CA ARG A 6 75.16 -8.43 -10.71
C ARG A 6 73.89 -7.84 -11.30
N ALA A 7 73.91 -7.50 -12.59
CA ALA A 7 72.71 -7.18 -13.35
C ALA A 7 71.81 -8.42 -13.38
N ARG A 8 70.68 -8.36 -12.67
CA ARG A 8 69.64 -9.39 -12.69
C ARG A 8 68.96 -9.30 -14.05
N SER A 9 69.13 -10.28 -14.93
CA SER A 9 68.38 -10.33 -16.19
C SER A 9 66.91 -10.55 -15.86
N ALA A 10 66.07 -9.54 -16.08
CA ALA A 10 64.64 -9.72 -16.09
C ALA A 10 64.28 -10.56 -17.33
N THR A 11 63.92 -11.82 -17.12
CA THR A 11 63.22 -12.63 -18.12
C THR A 11 61.89 -11.96 -18.39
N GLY A 12 61.72 -11.40 -19.60
CA GLY A 12 60.47 -10.78 -20.02
C GLY A 12 59.34 -11.81 -20.07
N PHE A 13 58.14 -11.39 -19.65
CA PHE A 13 56.94 -12.19 -19.80
C PHE A 13 56.69 -12.51 -21.27
N THR A 14 56.36 -13.76 -21.56
CA THR A 14 55.94 -14.16 -22.91
C THR A 14 54.55 -13.59 -23.21
N LEU A 15 54.26 -13.28 -24.49
CA LEU A 15 52.94 -12.80 -24.91
C LEU A 15 51.82 -13.77 -24.50
N VAL A 16 52.12 -15.07 -24.52
CA VAL A 16 51.20 -16.14 -24.12
C VAL A 16 50.84 -16.03 -22.64
N GLU A 17 51.81 -15.84 -21.75
CA GLU A 17 51.55 -15.66 -20.31
C GLU A 17 50.66 -14.45 -20.04
N LEU A 18 50.89 -13.34 -20.74
CA LEU A 18 50.07 -12.13 -20.57
C LEU A 18 48.62 -12.36 -21.03
N LEU A 19 48.41 -13.09 -22.14
CA LEU A 19 47.08 -13.42 -22.63
C LEU A 19 46.32 -14.34 -21.67
N VAL A 20 47.01 -15.33 -21.09
CA VAL A 20 46.43 -16.22 -20.08
C VAL A 20 46.01 -15.44 -18.83
N VAL A 21 46.87 -14.55 -18.31
CA VAL A 21 46.56 -13.73 -17.14
C VAL A 21 45.35 -12.83 -17.39
N LEU A 22 45.29 -12.15 -18.55
CA LEU A 22 44.13 -11.35 -18.92
C LEU A 22 42.85 -12.18 -19.00
N THR A 23 42.94 -13.39 -19.57
CA THR A 23 41.78 -14.30 -19.66
C THR A 23 41.28 -14.68 -18.27
N ILE A 24 42.18 -15.02 -17.34
CA ILE A 24 41.82 -15.35 -15.95
C ILE A 24 41.17 -14.15 -15.25
N ILE A 25 41.74 -12.94 -15.41
CA ILE A 25 41.18 -11.72 -14.82
C ILE A 25 39.77 -11.46 -15.35
N LEU A 26 39.54 -11.57 -16.67
CA LEU A 26 38.22 -11.38 -17.27
C LEU A 26 37.20 -12.39 -16.76
N VAL A 27 37.59 -13.66 -16.60
CA VAL A 27 36.70 -14.70 -16.03
C VAL A 27 36.33 -14.39 -14.57
N VAL A 28 37.31 -13.98 -13.76
CA VAL A 28 37.06 -13.64 -12.34
C VAL A 28 36.16 -12.41 -12.21
N LEU A 29 36.36 -11.38 -13.04
CA LEU A 29 35.51 -10.19 -13.04
C LEU A 29 34.07 -10.53 -13.46
N ALA A 30 33.89 -11.39 -14.47
CA ALA A 30 32.56 -11.83 -14.90
C ALA A 30 31.80 -12.57 -13.78
N LEU A 31 32.46 -13.50 -13.10
CA LEU A 31 31.86 -14.24 -11.97
C LEU A 31 31.55 -13.33 -10.77
N SER A 32 32.46 -12.40 -10.46
CA SER A 32 32.28 -11.45 -9.36
C SER A 32 31.09 -10.50 -9.59
N GLY A 33 30.89 -10.06 -10.84
CA GLY A 33 29.77 -9.21 -11.22
C GLY A 33 28.41 -9.88 -10.97
N ALA A 34 28.25 -11.15 -11.36
CA ALA A 34 27.01 -11.89 -11.16
C ALA A 34 26.70 -12.12 -9.66
N ALA A 35 27.72 -12.45 -8.87
CA ALA A 35 27.58 -12.64 -7.42
C ALA A 35 27.16 -11.32 -6.73
N TYR A 36 27.78 -10.19 -7.11
CA TYR A 36 27.44 -8.88 -6.58
C TYR A 36 26.00 -8.49 -6.88
N GLN A 37 25.54 -8.65 -8.13
CA GLN A 37 24.15 -8.34 -8.51
C GLN A 37 23.13 -9.13 -7.67
N LYS A 38 23.34 -10.45 -7.53
CA LYS A 38 22.46 -11.31 -6.72
C LYS A 38 22.43 -10.89 -5.25
N ALA A 39 23.57 -10.51 -4.67
CA ALA A 39 23.65 -10.02 -3.30
C ALA A 39 22.90 -8.68 -3.13
N THR A 40 23.08 -7.74 -4.07
CA THR A 40 22.36 -6.45 -4.03
C THR A 40 20.86 -6.60 -4.21
N ASP A 41 20.41 -7.50 -5.08
CA ASP A 41 18.97 -7.77 -5.29
C ASP A 41 18.34 -8.38 -4.02
N GLY A 42 19.03 -9.32 -3.37
CA GLY A 42 18.58 -9.89 -2.11
C GLY A 42 18.51 -8.85 -0.99
N GLN A 43 19.48 -7.93 -0.91
CA GLN A 43 19.47 -6.84 0.06
C GLN A 43 18.33 -5.85 -0.21
N ARG A 44 18.11 -5.46 -1.47
CA ARG A 44 17.00 -4.59 -1.85
C ARG A 44 15.65 -5.20 -1.48
N GLY A 45 15.46 -6.49 -1.75
CA GLY A 45 14.25 -7.22 -1.36
C GLY A 45 13.96 -7.12 0.14
N ARG A 46 14.96 -7.42 0.97
CA ARG A 46 14.81 -7.33 2.44
C ARG A 46 14.50 -5.91 2.90
N THR A 47 15.19 -4.91 2.36
CA THR A 47 14.93 -3.50 2.71
C THR A 47 13.51 -3.08 2.37
N THR A 48 12.99 -3.50 1.20
CA THR A 48 11.60 -3.24 0.83
C THR A 48 10.63 -3.96 1.76
N ASP A 49 10.87 -5.24 2.06
CA ASP A 49 10.02 -6.02 2.98
C ASP A 49 10.01 -5.40 4.39
N ASP A 50 11.15 -4.93 4.90
CA ASP A 50 11.26 -4.27 6.20
C ASP A 50 10.52 -2.93 6.23
N LEU A 51 10.59 -2.15 5.15
CA LEU A 51 9.80 -0.92 5.02
C LEU A 51 8.30 -1.22 5.02
N MET A 52 7.88 -2.21 4.22
CA MET A 52 6.47 -2.60 4.13
C MET A 52 5.91 -3.16 5.45
N LYS A 53 6.71 -3.92 6.20
CA LYS A 53 6.37 -4.38 7.56
C LYS A 53 6.13 -3.24 8.54
N ARG A 54 6.66 -2.05 8.29
CA ARG A 54 6.44 -0.85 9.11
C ARG A 54 5.24 -0.03 8.61
N LEU A 55 5.12 0.13 7.29
CA LEU A 55 4.04 0.90 6.67
C LEU A 55 2.68 0.21 6.84
N GLN A 56 2.62 -1.12 6.71
CA GLN A 56 1.36 -1.86 6.77
C GLN A 56 0.66 -1.74 8.14
N PRO A 57 1.32 -2.01 9.29
CA PRO A 57 0.68 -1.85 10.60
C PRO A 57 0.30 -0.40 10.91
N ALA A 58 1.07 0.57 10.38
CA ALA A 58 0.73 1.99 10.52
C ALA A 58 -0.57 2.33 9.77
N LEU A 59 -0.72 1.83 8.54
CA LEU A 59 -1.96 1.95 7.77
C LEU A 59 -3.13 1.24 8.47
N ASP A 60 -2.91 0.02 8.97
CA ASP A 60 -3.92 -0.74 9.69
C ASP A 60 -4.39 -0.03 10.96
N ALA A 61 -3.47 0.56 11.72
CA ALA A 61 -3.81 1.32 12.93
C ALA A 61 -4.68 2.54 12.61
N GLU A 62 -4.43 3.22 11.48
CA GLU A 62 -5.30 4.31 11.02
C GLU A 62 -6.66 3.79 10.57
N TYR A 63 -6.68 2.71 9.79
CA TYR A 63 -7.91 2.10 9.33
C TYR A 63 -8.81 1.70 10.50
N ASP A 64 -8.25 0.99 11.47
CA ASP A 64 -8.93 0.55 12.69
C ASP A 64 -9.40 1.73 13.54
N SER A 65 -8.61 2.81 13.61
CA SER A 65 -8.99 4.04 14.31
C SER A 65 -10.25 4.65 13.71
N VAL A 66 -10.33 4.72 12.37
CA VAL A 66 -11.52 5.23 11.65
C VAL A 66 -12.73 4.33 11.86
N VAL A 67 -12.56 3.00 11.77
CA VAL A 67 -13.64 2.04 12.01
C VAL A 67 -14.15 2.14 13.45
N LYS A 68 -13.26 2.22 14.44
CA LYS A 68 -13.61 2.40 15.86
C LYS A 68 -14.28 3.76 16.10
N GLN A 69 -13.82 4.82 15.44
CA GLN A 69 -14.47 6.13 15.52
C GLN A 69 -15.91 6.06 14.99
N CYS A 70 -16.12 5.48 13.80
CA CYS A 70 -17.45 5.28 13.22
C CYS A 70 -18.35 4.40 14.08
N ALA A 71 -17.77 3.45 14.83
CA ALA A 71 -18.50 2.65 15.81
C ALA A 71 -18.97 3.46 17.01
N ARG A 72 -18.19 4.46 17.44
CA ARG A 72 -18.51 5.37 18.55
C ARG A 72 -19.47 6.49 18.14
N ASP A 73 -19.39 6.96 16.91
CA ASP A 73 -20.25 8.02 16.36
C ASP A 73 -21.72 7.55 16.16
N LYS A 74 -22.06 6.32 16.55
CA LYS A 74 -23.40 5.72 16.52
C LYS A 74 -24.28 6.20 17.68
N PRO A 75 -25.60 5.92 17.62
CA PRO A 75 -26.65 6.84 17.23
C PRO A 75 -26.95 7.89 18.32
N ASP A 76 -26.00 8.74 18.69
CA ASP A 76 -26.41 9.96 19.37
C ASP A 76 -27.28 10.74 18.37
N ASN A 77 -28.53 11.00 18.74
CA ASN A 77 -29.52 11.72 17.93
C ASN A 77 -29.09 13.15 17.54
N THR A 78 -27.88 13.56 17.93
CA THR A 78 -27.25 14.84 17.64
C THR A 78 -26.58 14.89 16.27
N ASN A 79 -26.12 13.75 15.72
CA ASN A 79 -25.47 13.74 14.41
C ASN A 79 -26.50 13.67 13.28
N THR A 80 -26.97 14.84 12.83
CA THR A 80 -27.97 14.97 11.77
C THR A 80 -27.57 14.29 10.47
N THR A 81 -26.28 14.27 10.13
CA THR A 81 -25.78 13.60 8.93
C THR A 81 -25.93 12.08 9.02
N TYR A 82 -25.62 11.48 10.18
CA TYR A 82 -25.85 10.06 10.41
C TYR A 82 -27.34 9.73 10.35
N GLN A 83 -28.21 10.59 10.90
CA GLN A 83 -29.66 10.41 10.83
C GLN A 83 -30.18 10.42 9.39
N SER A 84 -29.62 11.25 8.50
CA SER A 84 -29.96 11.22 7.06
C SER A 84 -29.53 9.90 6.40
N VAL A 85 -28.37 9.36 6.77
CA VAL A 85 -27.91 8.04 6.27
C VAL A 85 -28.79 6.92 6.82
N LEU A 86 -29.19 6.99 8.10
CA LEU A 86 -30.09 6.03 8.72
C LEU A 86 -31.47 6.03 8.04
N ALA A 87 -32.03 7.21 7.79
CA ALA A 87 -33.28 7.38 7.06
C ALA A 87 -33.16 6.80 5.64
N TRP A 88 -32.07 7.08 4.93
CA TRP A 88 -31.81 6.51 3.61
C TRP A 88 -31.70 4.98 3.62
N CYS A 89 -31.15 4.40 4.70
CA CYS A 89 -31.06 2.96 4.92
C CYS A 89 -32.36 2.32 5.44
N ASN A 90 -33.52 2.99 5.33
CA ASN A 90 -34.83 2.55 5.83
C ASN A 90 -34.83 2.27 7.34
N GLY A 91 -34.06 3.03 8.11
CA GLY A 91 -33.95 2.84 9.56
C GLY A 91 -33.13 1.63 9.98
N ASP A 92 -32.46 0.91 9.06
CA ASP A 92 -31.57 -0.19 9.41
C ASP A 92 -30.22 0.35 9.94
N PRO A 93 -29.94 0.23 11.25
CA PRO A 93 -28.75 0.83 11.87
C PRO A 93 -27.46 0.10 11.48
N ASP A 94 -27.54 -1.16 11.04
CA ASP A 94 -26.37 -1.95 10.66
C ASP A 94 -25.95 -1.61 9.23
N ARG A 95 -26.94 -1.50 8.32
CA ARG A 95 -26.71 -0.99 6.97
C ARG A 95 -26.20 0.45 6.98
N ALA A 96 -26.81 1.31 7.80
CA ALA A 96 -26.37 2.69 7.95
C ALA A 96 -24.94 2.78 8.48
N ARG A 97 -24.55 1.89 9.41
CA ARG A 97 -23.16 1.80 9.91
C ARG A 97 -22.18 1.43 8.83
N ALA A 98 -22.50 0.42 8.02
CA ALA A 98 -21.64 -0.06 6.94
C ALA A 98 -21.36 1.06 5.94
N VAL A 99 -22.41 1.75 5.47
CA VAL A 99 -22.32 2.88 4.55
C VAL A 99 -21.56 4.05 5.18
N TRP A 100 -21.88 4.42 6.42
CA TRP A 100 -21.21 5.48 7.15
C TRP A 100 -19.71 5.23 7.32
N THR A 101 -19.36 3.98 7.66
CA THR A 101 -17.96 3.58 7.85
C THR A 101 -17.21 3.58 6.52
N ALA A 102 -17.81 3.04 5.45
CA ALA A 102 -17.21 3.04 4.12
C ALA A 102 -16.97 4.46 3.59
N ALA A 103 -17.91 5.38 3.79
CA ALA A 103 -17.76 6.78 3.40
C ALA A 103 -16.67 7.51 4.20
N ASN A 104 -16.59 7.27 5.51
CA ASN A 104 -15.52 7.84 6.34
C ASN A 104 -14.14 7.25 6.00
N LEU A 105 -14.06 5.96 5.71
CA LEU A 105 -12.83 5.34 5.22
C LEU A 105 -12.40 5.98 3.90
N ARG A 106 -13.31 6.18 2.95
CA ARG A 106 -12.95 6.86 1.69
C ARG A 106 -12.49 8.30 1.89
N ARG A 107 -13.12 9.01 2.82
CA ARG A 107 -12.74 10.38 3.21
C ARG A 107 -11.34 10.45 3.83
N GLN A 108 -10.97 9.45 4.62
CA GLN A 108 -9.67 9.38 5.31
C GLN A 108 -8.57 8.80 4.42
N PHE A 109 -8.93 7.94 3.47
CA PHE A 109 -8.04 7.21 2.59
C PHE A 109 -8.43 7.40 1.11
N PRO A 110 -8.38 8.65 0.58
CA PRO A 110 -8.58 8.88 -0.85
C PRO A 110 -7.49 8.17 -1.65
N GLN A 111 -7.85 7.64 -2.82
CA GLN A 111 -6.88 6.94 -3.69
C GLN A 111 -6.41 7.79 -4.87
N THR A 112 -7.13 8.86 -5.18
CA THR A 112 -6.84 9.72 -6.34
C THR A 112 -6.89 11.20 -5.94
N PHE A 113 -6.17 12.04 -6.69
CA PHE A 113 -6.27 13.50 -6.56
C PHE A 113 -7.64 14.01 -6.99
N ALA A 114 -8.33 13.30 -7.89
CA ALA A 114 -9.70 13.62 -8.27
C ALA A 114 -10.66 13.57 -7.07
N GLU A 115 -10.52 12.57 -6.19
CA GLU A 115 -11.31 12.47 -4.96
C GLU A 115 -11.03 13.62 -3.99
N VAL A 116 -9.76 14.00 -3.85
CA VAL A 116 -9.38 15.15 -3.02
C VAL A 116 -9.96 16.44 -3.60
N LYS A 117 -9.83 16.63 -4.92
CA LYS A 117 -10.24 17.85 -5.63
C LYS A 117 -11.76 18.01 -5.73
N ALA A 118 -12.51 16.91 -5.71
CA ALA A 118 -13.97 16.95 -5.63
C ALA A 118 -14.47 17.73 -4.40
N GLY A 119 -13.63 17.87 -3.36
CA GLY A 119 -13.91 18.64 -2.15
C GLY A 119 -14.96 18.01 -1.23
N THR A 120 -15.72 17.04 -1.74
CA THR A 120 -16.72 16.28 -0.99
C THR A 120 -16.67 14.79 -1.33
N VAL A 121 -17.07 13.95 -0.37
CA VAL A 121 -17.22 12.50 -0.49
C VAL A 121 -18.70 12.16 -0.37
N PRO A 122 -19.36 11.63 -1.41
CA PRO A 122 -20.80 11.38 -1.42
C PRO A 122 -21.14 10.17 -0.56
N VAL A 123 -21.98 10.31 0.45
CA VAL A 123 -22.31 9.21 1.39
C VAL A 123 -23.55 8.45 0.92
N CYS A 124 -24.60 9.20 0.62
CA CYS A 124 -25.85 8.75 0.03
C CYS A 124 -26.45 9.92 -0.77
N PRO A 125 -27.56 9.74 -1.52
CA PRO A 125 -28.19 10.82 -2.26
C PRO A 125 -28.50 12.04 -1.36
N GLY A 126 -27.92 13.19 -1.71
CA GLY A 126 -28.10 14.46 -0.97
C GLY A 126 -27.24 14.62 0.28
N VAL A 127 -26.42 13.62 0.65
CA VAL A 127 -25.54 13.69 1.82
C VAL A 127 -24.09 13.52 1.38
N THR A 128 -23.23 14.49 1.75
CA THR A 128 -21.81 14.45 1.45
C THR A 128 -20.98 14.80 2.68
N PHE A 129 -19.76 14.28 2.74
CA PHE A 129 -18.75 14.70 3.71
C PHE A 129 -17.75 15.65 3.07
N PRO A 130 -17.29 16.70 3.77
CA PRO A 130 -16.19 17.52 3.27
C PRO A 130 -14.88 16.71 3.28
N VAL A 131 -14.07 16.85 2.24
CA VAL A 131 -12.70 16.31 2.21
C VAL A 131 -11.88 16.91 3.36
N LEU A 132 -10.93 16.14 3.88
CA LEU A 132 -10.09 16.59 4.99
C LEU A 132 -9.07 17.63 4.52
N THR A 133 -8.91 18.69 5.31
CA THR A 133 -7.96 19.78 5.02
C THR A 133 -6.50 19.32 4.96
N THR A 134 -6.19 18.15 5.54
CA THR A 134 -4.86 17.52 5.44
C THR A 134 -4.43 17.32 3.98
N PHE A 135 -5.38 17.15 3.05
CA PHE A 135 -5.07 16.94 1.64
C PHE A 135 -4.98 18.24 0.81
N ASN A 136 -5.12 19.42 1.44
CA ASN A 136 -5.09 20.70 0.73
C ASN A 136 -3.74 20.95 0.03
N SER A 137 -2.64 20.38 0.51
CA SER A 137 -1.34 20.48 -0.18
C SER A 137 -1.32 19.77 -1.54
N LEU A 138 -2.25 18.83 -1.78
CA LEU A 138 -2.34 18.05 -3.01
C LEU A 138 -3.44 18.53 -3.96
N SER A 139 -4.32 19.46 -3.55
CA SER A 139 -5.49 19.86 -4.35
C SER A 139 -5.13 20.62 -5.64
N GLY A 140 -3.93 21.21 -5.70
CA GLY A 140 -3.40 21.87 -6.89
C GLY A 140 -2.74 20.92 -7.89
N LEU A 141 -2.45 19.68 -7.48
CA LEU A 141 -1.82 18.68 -8.34
C LEU A 141 -2.87 18.07 -9.25
N THR A 142 -2.47 17.79 -10.49
CA THR A 142 -3.30 17.06 -11.44
C THR A 142 -2.61 15.77 -11.86
N SER A 143 -3.43 14.74 -12.02
CA SER A 143 -3.04 13.40 -12.48
C SER A 143 -2.06 13.45 -13.64
N SER A 144 -0.95 12.72 -13.52
CA SER A 144 -0.23 12.29 -14.72
C SER A 144 -0.98 11.07 -15.26
N PRO A 145 -1.54 11.11 -16.48
CA PRO A 145 -2.64 10.23 -16.91
C PRO A 145 -2.33 8.72 -16.96
N SER A 146 -1.10 8.29 -16.67
CA SER A 146 -0.68 6.89 -16.81
C SER A 146 -0.51 6.13 -15.50
N ASN A 147 -0.63 6.74 -14.31
CA ASN A 147 -0.36 6.00 -13.07
C ASN A 147 -1.13 6.50 -11.84
N LEU A 148 -2.35 6.01 -11.64
CA LEU A 148 -3.16 6.28 -10.44
C LEU A 148 -2.47 5.82 -9.14
N ASP A 149 -1.55 4.86 -9.25
CA ASP A 149 -0.83 4.36 -8.08
C ASP A 149 0.22 5.35 -7.57
N PHE A 150 0.70 6.25 -8.44
CA PHE A 150 1.58 7.33 -8.00
C PHE A 150 0.81 8.36 -7.18
N GLU A 151 -0.46 8.62 -7.51
CA GLU A 151 -1.33 9.46 -6.71
C GLU A 151 -1.59 8.83 -5.34
N SER A 152 -1.92 7.54 -5.32
CA SER A 152 -2.16 6.82 -4.07
C SER A 152 -0.88 6.73 -3.22
N ALA A 153 0.31 6.60 -3.81
CA ALA A 153 1.58 6.67 -3.10
C ALA A 153 1.83 8.03 -2.42
N ALA A 154 1.53 9.14 -3.11
CA ALA A 154 1.59 10.47 -2.52
C ALA A 154 0.56 10.66 -1.39
N LEU A 155 -0.65 10.11 -1.56
CA LEU A 155 -1.71 10.16 -0.56
C LEU A 155 -1.37 9.32 0.68
N LEU A 156 -0.77 8.13 0.51
CA LEU A 156 -0.26 7.30 1.60
C LEU A 156 0.72 8.07 2.48
N TYR A 157 1.65 8.80 1.85
CA TYR A 157 2.62 9.62 2.56
C TYR A 157 1.94 10.67 3.43
N VAL A 158 0.95 11.39 2.91
CA VAL A 158 0.19 12.40 3.67
C VAL A 158 -0.60 11.77 4.83
N ILE A 159 -1.25 10.63 4.58
CA ILE A 159 -2.04 9.89 5.58
C ILE A 159 -1.17 9.50 6.78
N LEU A 160 -0.01 8.88 6.52
CA LEU A 160 0.88 8.42 7.59
C LEU A 160 1.67 9.55 8.25
N SER A 161 2.02 10.61 7.52
CA SER A 161 2.78 11.75 8.07
C SER A 161 1.94 12.64 8.99
N LYS A 162 0.63 12.76 8.76
CA LYS A 162 -0.26 13.57 9.61
C LYS A 162 -0.21 13.14 11.08
N LYS A 163 -0.16 11.84 11.34
CA LYS A 163 -0.21 11.30 12.72
C LYS A 163 1.04 11.60 13.52
N ALA A 164 2.20 11.74 12.86
CA ALA A 164 3.45 12.12 13.50
C ALA A 164 3.33 13.46 14.25
N ALA A 165 2.51 14.39 13.75
CA ALA A 165 2.40 15.74 14.31
C ALA A 165 1.48 15.87 15.54
N GLY A 166 0.59 14.89 15.80
CA GLY A 166 -0.53 15.09 16.75
C GLY A 166 -0.72 14.03 17.83
N SER A 167 0.03 12.92 17.82
CA SER A 167 -0.20 11.78 18.72
C SER A 167 1.10 11.33 19.37
N SER A 168 1.14 11.28 20.71
CA SER A 168 2.22 10.65 21.49
C SER A 168 2.24 9.14 21.21
N GLY A 169 3.02 8.71 20.22
CA GLY A 169 3.06 7.34 19.69
C GLY A 169 2.72 7.24 18.20
N GLY A 170 2.64 8.36 17.48
CA GLY A 170 2.47 8.36 16.02
C GLY A 170 3.66 7.76 15.28
N PHE A 171 3.39 7.14 14.14
CA PHE A 171 4.43 6.73 13.18
C PHE A 171 5.21 7.98 12.76
N ALA A 172 6.43 8.14 13.25
CA ALA A 172 7.30 9.23 12.84
C ALA A 172 7.84 8.90 11.45
N ALA A 173 7.13 9.35 10.40
CA ALA A 173 7.49 9.08 9.01
C ALA A 173 8.96 9.44 8.72
N ASP A 174 9.46 10.51 9.31
CA ASP A 174 10.85 10.97 9.16
C ASP A 174 11.88 10.06 9.84
N ASP A 175 11.54 9.45 10.97
CA ASP A 175 12.49 8.64 11.76
C ASP A 175 12.67 7.24 11.14
N VAL A 176 11.63 6.75 10.47
CA VAL A 176 11.60 5.40 9.90
C VAL A 176 12.18 5.34 8.48
N THR A 177 12.25 6.47 7.76
CA THR A 177 12.42 6.46 6.29
C THR A 177 13.43 7.46 5.72
N ASN A 178 14.35 8.01 6.51
CA ASN A 178 15.42 8.87 5.96
C ASN A 178 16.24 8.10 4.89
N GLY A 179 15.98 8.37 3.61
CA GLY A 179 16.54 7.67 2.45
C GLY A 179 15.56 6.76 1.68
N LEU A 180 14.38 6.46 2.23
CA LEU A 180 13.30 5.68 1.61
C LEU A 180 12.09 6.55 1.24
N GLN A 181 12.35 7.83 0.97
CA GLN A 181 11.38 8.77 0.39
C GLN A 181 11.85 9.21 -1.01
N MET A 182 10.91 9.61 -1.85
CA MET A 182 11.16 10.25 -3.14
C MET A 182 10.18 11.39 -3.37
N ASP A 183 10.58 12.35 -4.21
CA ASP A 183 9.65 13.35 -4.73
C ASP A 183 9.09 12.84 -6.07
N LEU A 184 7.77 12.74 -6.15
CA LEU A 184 7.01 12.45 -7.37
C LEU A 184 6.63 13.78 -8.03
N THR A 185 6.88 13.88 -9.33
CA THR A 185 6.54 15.08 -10.11
C THR A 185 5.19 14.90 -10.79
N PHE A 186 4.29 15.86 -10.56
CA PHE A 186 2.97 15.94 -11.18
C PHE A 186 2.83 17.25 -11.93
N VAL A 187 1.77 17.36 -12.74
CA VAL A 187 1.40 18.67 -13.28
C VAL A 187 0.89 19.52 -12.12
N GLY A 188 1.50 20.69 -11.91
CA GLY A 188 1.16 21.60 -10.81
C GLY A 188 2.09 21.54 -9.59
N GLY A 189 3.04 20.59 -9.52
CA GLY A 189 4.01 20.56 -8.43
C GLY A 189 4.63 19.18 -8.18
N THR A 190 5.26 19.04 -7.02
CA THR A 190 5.82 17.78 -6.54
C THR A 190 5.12 17.33 -5.27
N ALA A 191 5.05 16.02 -5.04
CA ALA A 191 4.59 15.44 -3.78
C ALA A 191 5.55 14.36 -3.30
N LYS A 192 5.69 14.21 -1.98
CA LYS A 192 6.51 13.16 -1.39
C LYS A 192 5.78 11.83 -1.41
N ALA A 193 6.52 10.75 -1.63
CA ALA A 193 6.07 9.38 -1.49
C ALA A 193 7.14 8.52 -0.83
N PHE A 194 6.73 7.41 -0.23
CA PHE A 194 7.66 6.36 0.17
C PHE A 194 8.17 5.66 -1.10
N ARG A 195 9.47 5.32 -1.12
CA ARG A 195 10.07 4.51 -2.19
C ARG A 195 10.57 3.19 -1.64
N ASP A 196 10.47 2.16 -2.46
CA ASP A 196 11.13 0.89 -2.19
C ASP A 196 12.64 0.96 -2.51
N ALA A 197 13.36 -0.15 -2.28
CA ALA A 197 14.80 -0.21 -2.49
C ALA A 197 15.22 -0.24 -3.98
N TRP A 198 14.26 -0.42 -4.90
CA TRP A 198 14.47 -0.33 -6.35
C TRP A 198 14.16 1.07 -6.90
N GLY A 199 13.63 1.96 -6.07
CA GLY A 199 13.31 3.35 -6.43
C GLY A 199 11.90 3.52 -6.95
N ASN A 200 11.03 2.51 -6.83
CA ASN A 200 9.62 2.63 -7.20
C ASN A 200 8.81 3.19 -6.01
N PRO A 201 7.77 3.99 -6.26
CA PRO A 201 6.91 4.47 -5.20
C PRO A 201 6.07 3.33 -4.61
N ILE A 202 5.88 3.37 -3.28
CA ILE A 202 4.99 2.45 -2.58
C ILE A 202 3.59 3.06 -2.53
N CYS A 203 2.66 2.42 -3.21
CA CYS A 203 1.26 2.82 -3.27
C CYS A 203 0.43 2.12 -2.19
N PHE A 204 -0.85 2.48 -2.09
CA PHE A 204 -1.80 1.74 -1.26
C PHE A 204 -3.14 1.53 -1.95
N HIS A 205 -3.78 0.43 -1.60
CA HIS A 205 -5.14 0.12 -2.02
C HIS A 205 -6.04 0.04 -0.80
N LEU A 206 -7.11 0.85 -0.76
CA LEU A 206 -8.04 0.87 0.36
C LEU A 206 -8.86 -0.44 0.46
N TRP A 207 -9.28 -0.96 -0.69
CA TRP A 207 -10.13 -2.15 -0.80
C TRP A 207 -9.54 -3.14 -1.79
N TRP A 208 -8.35 -3.67 -1.49
CA TRP A 208 -7.79 -4.74 -2.31
C TRP A 208 -8.65 -5.99 -2.20
N GLN A 209 -8.98 -6.56 -3.37
CA GLN A 209 -9.72 -7.81 -3.52
C GLN A 209 -8.91 -8.69 -4.47
N GLY A 210 -8.65 -9.93 -4.05
CA GLY A 210 -7.92 -10.91 -4.84
C GLY A 210 -8.16 -12.32 -4.30
N ALA A 211 -7.96 -13.34 -5.12
CA ALA A 211 -8.25 -14.73 -4.74
C ALA A 211 -7.55 -15.14 -3.44
N GLU A 212 -6.33 -14.63 -3.20
CA GLU A 212 -5.58 -14.90 -1.97
C GLU A 212 -6.28 -14.35 -0.72
N VAL A 213 -6.77 -13.11 -0.76
CA VAL A 213 -7.46 -12.52 0.41
C VAL A 213 -8.85 -13.11 0.64
N GLN A 214 -9.37 -13.88 -0.32
CA GLN A 214 -10.60 -14.68 -0.16
C GLN A 214 -10.35 -16.10 0.39
N ALA A 215 -9.11 -16.45 0.71
CA ALA A 215 -8.75 -17.76 1.23
C ALA A 215 -8.22 -17.67 2.68
N PRO A 216 -8.28 -18.76 3.47
CA PRO A 216 -7.59 -18.80 4.76
C PRO A 216 -6.10 -18.44 4.63
N PRO A 217 -5.52 -17.69 5.58
CA PRO A 217 -6.08 -17.30 6.88
C PRO A 217 -6.86 -15.97 6.88
N TYR A 218 -7.02 -15.32 5.73
CA TYR A 218 -7.62 -13.97 5.68
C TYR A 218 -9.14 -13.98 5.83
N VAL A 219 -9.76 -15.12 5.56
CA VAL A 219 -11.18 -15.38 5.81
C VAL A 219 -11.35 -16.59 6.69
N ASP A 220 -12.40 -16.57 7.50
CA ASP A 220 -12.91 -17.79 8.14
C ASP A 220 -13.48 -18.70 7.05
N GLY A 221 -12.90 -19.89 6.88
CA GLY A 221 -13.33 -20.86 5.87
C GLY A 221 -14.78 -21.34 6.01
N LYS A 222 -15.47 -20.96 7.10
CA LYS A 222 -16.90 -21.24 7.31
C LYS A 222 -17.83 -20.13 6.81
N ALA A 223 -17.33 -18.93 6.55
CA ALA A 223 -18.16 -17.79 6.17
C ALA A 223 -18.36 -17.75 4.65
N THR A 224 -19.61 -17.75 4.19
CA THR A 224 -19.95 -17.55 2.77
C THR A 224 -19.73 -16.10 2.31
N TYR A 225 -19.78 -15.16 3.26
CA TYR A 225 -19.55 -13.75 3.05
C TYR A 225 -18.54 -13.22 4.05
N THR A 226 -17.60 -12.44 3.57
CA THR A 226 -16.36 -12.15 4.31
C THR A 226 -16.02 -10.67 4.30
N ASP A 227 -16.95 -9.81 3.86
CA ASP A 227 -16.74 -8.37 3.88
C ASP A 227 -16.76 -7.86 5.32
N PRO A 228 -15.64 -7.34 5.86
CA PRO A 228 -15.57 -6.91 7.26
C PRO A 228 -16.44 -5.67 7.55
N LEU A 229 -16.86 -4.94 6.51
CA LEU A 229 -17.66 -3.72 6.66
C LEU A 229 -19.17 -3.96 6.51
N ASP A 230 -19.60 -5.09 5.95
CA ASP A 230 -21.02 -5.43 5.79
C ASP A 230 -21.45 -6.52 6.80
N PRO A 231 -22.16 -6.14 7.88
CA PRO A 231 -22.60 -7.11 8.87
C PRO A 231 -23.54 -8.15 8.25
N ILE A 232 -23.34 -9.42 8.62
CA ILE A 232 -24.20 -10.52 8.19
C ILE A 232 -25.57 -10.38 8.88
N GLY A 233 -26.63 -10.35 8.09
CA GLY A 233 -28.01 -10.33 8.57
C GLY A 233 -28.47 -11.68 9.11
N ALA A 234 -29.67 -11.73 9.70
CA ALA A 234 -30.26 -12.95 10.24
C ALA A 234 -30.42 -14.08 9.19
N THR A 235 -30.48 -13.72 7.91
CA THR A 235 -30.57 -14.65 6.78
C THR A 235 -29.23 -15.22 6.33
N GLY A 236 -28.12 -14.86 6.99
CA GLY A 236 -26.77 -15.24 6.55
C GLY A 236 -26.26 -14.44 5.35
N MET A 237 -27.02 -13.46 4.85
CA MET A 237 -26.65 -12.60 3.73
C MET A 237 -26.08 -11.25 4.22
N PRO A 238 -25.17 -10.60 3.48
CA PRO A 238 -24.69 -9.26 3.82
C PRO A 238 -25.83 -8.24 3.69
N ARG A 239 -26.02 -7.38 4.70
CA ARG A 239 -27.19 -6.49 4.80
C ARG A 239 -27.21 -5.39 3.74
N VAL A 240 -26.05 -4.90 3.33
CA VAL A 240 -25.94 -3.89 2.27
C VAL A 240 -26.15 -4.55 0.91
N LEU A 241 -25.51 -5.70 0.68
CA LEU A 241 -25.66 -6.43 -0.59
C LEU A 241 -27.10 -6.93 -0.82
N SER A 242 -27.78 -7.37 0.24
CA SER A 242 -29.16 -7.87 0.17
C SER A 242 -30.22 -6.77 0.07
N TRP A 243 -29.83 -5.52 -0.18
CA TRP A 243 -30.77 -4.39 -0.19
C TRP A 243 -31.63 -4.38 -1.46
N SER A 244 -32.94 -4.63 -1.32
CA SER A 244 -33.86 -4.76 -2.47
C SER A 244 -34.08 -3.50 -3.32
N ASN A 245 -33.67 -2.31 -2.87
CA ASN A 245 -33.88 -1.08 -3.61
C ASN A 245 -32.81 -0.92 -4.72
N ALA A 246 -33.22 -1.10 -5.97
CA ALA A 246 -32.32 -1.05 -7.14
C ALA A 246 -31.59 0.29 -7.29
N THR A 247 -32.25 1.42 -7.03
CA THR A 247 -31.62 2.76 -7.10
C THR A 247 -30.51 2.91 -6.06
N ASN A 248 -30.74 2.41 -4.85
CA ASN A 248 -29.74 2.49 -3.78
C ASN A 248 -28.60 1.49 -4.02
N GLN A 249 -28.89 0.30 -4.54
CA GLN A 249 -27.84 -0.62 -4.99
C GLN A 249 -27.01 -0.02 -6.11
N GLN A 250 -27.64 0.60 -7.11
CA GLN A 250 -26.94 1.26 -8.20
C GLN A 250 -26.07 2.43 -7.68
N PHE A 251 -26.54 3.18 -6.68
CA PHE A 251 -25.69 4.16 -5.99
C PHE A 251 -24.46 3.47 -5.38
N LEU A 252 -24.65 2.42 -4.58
CA LEU A 252 -23.55 1.70 -3.93
C LEU A 252 -22.57 1.02 -4.90
N GLN A 253 -23.04 0.66 -6.10
CA GLN A 253 -22.25 0.09 -7.19
C GLN A 253 -21.57 1.14 -8.07
N ASN A 254 -22.18 2.32 -8.26
CA ASN A 254 -21.58 3.38 -9.08
C ASN A 254 -20.61 4.23 -8.28
N TYR A 255 -20.77 4.29 -6.96
CA TYR A 255 -19.86 4.95 -6.06
C TYR A 255 -18.79 3.96 -5.57
N PRO A 256 -17.63 4.47 -5.13
CA PRO A 256 -16.47 3.62 -4.84
C PRO A 256 -16.68 2.65 -3.65
N TYR A 257 -17.84 2.63 -2.99
CA TYR A 257 -18.11 1.81 -1.79
C TYR A 257 -18.27 0.31 -2.04
N PHE A 258 -18.40 -0.12 -3.31
CA PHE A 258 -18.46 -1.50 -3.82
C PHE A 258 -18.56 -2.60 -2.76
N PHE A 259 -19.74 -2.76 -2.16
CA PHE A 259 -20.06 -3.92 -1.33
C PHE A 259 -20.22 -5.14 -2.22
N THR A 260 -19.15 -5.92 -2.36
CA THR A 260 -19.10 -7.11 -3.22
C THR A 260 -19.42 -8.41 -2.47
N GLY A 261 -19.50 -8.35 -1.14
CA GLY A 261 -19.58 -9.54 -0.27
C GLY A 261 -18.26 -10.30 -0.15
N GLN A 262 -17.21 -9.85 -0.86
CA GLN A 262 -15.87 -10.39 -0.78
C GLN A 262 -15.08 -9.72 0.33
N ASN A 263 -14.09 -10.43 0.87
CA ASN A 263 -13.14 -9.86 1.82
C ASN A 263 -12.36 -8.73 1.15
N ARG A 264 -12.08 -7.67 1.91
CA ARG A 264 -11.32 -6.53 1.41
C ARG A 264 -10.35 -6.08 2.49
N ILE A 265 -9.12 -5.78 2.10
CA ILE A 265 -8.08 -5.37 3.03
C ILE A 265 -7.42 -4.11 2.50
N ALA A 266 -7.16 -3.16 3.40
CA ALA A 266 -6.29 -2.02 3.10
C ALA A 266 -4.85 -2.52 3.06
N THR A 267 -4.17 -2.37 1.92
CA THR A 267 -2.79 -2.87 1.76
C THR A 267 -1.87 -1.81 1.17
N VAL A 268 -0.64 -1.77 1.67
CA VAL A 268 0.46 -1.13 0.96
C VAL A 268 1.01 -2.07 -0.10
N TRP A 269 1.57 -1.51 -1.17
CA TRP A 269 1.98 -2.26 -2.36
C TRP A 269 3.28 -1.69 -2.95
N SER A 270 4.19 -2.58 -3.33
CA SER A 270 5.42 -2.27 -4.08
C SER A 270 5.50 -3.14 -5.32
N TYR A 271 5.91 -2.54 -6.44
CA TYR A 271 6.12 -3.20 -7.73
C TYR A 271 7.47 -3.92 -7.87
N GLY A 272 8.21 -4.06 -6.78
CA GLY A 272 9.45 -4.82 -6.79
C GLY A 272 10.51 -4.25 -7.74
N ARG A 273 11.24 -5.14 -8.41
CA ARG A 273 12.37 -4.86 -9.29
C ARG A 273 11.93 -4.35 -10.67
N ASN A 274 10.82 -4.84 -11.21
CA ASN A 274 10.38 -4.55 -12.57
C ASN A 274 9.64 -3.20 -12.68
N GLY A 275 9.18 -2.65 -11.55
CA GLY A 275 8.47 -1.37 -11.48
C GLY A 275 7.09 -1.38 -12.14
N LYS A 276 6.51 -2.56 -12.34
CA LYS A 276 5.20 -2.77 -12.96
C LYS A 276 4.30 -3.57 -12.02
N SER A 277 3.01 -3.26 -12.03
CA SER A 277 2.04 -4.10 -11.34
C SER A 277 1.86 -5.41 -12.10
N ASP A 278 2.14 -6.52 -11.43
CA ASP A 278 1.84 -7.86 -11.91
C ASP A 278 0.60 -8.45 -11.22
N ASN A 279 -0.19 -7.62 -10.53
CA ASN A 279 -1.39 -7.99 -9.78
C ASN A 279 -1.16 -9.17 -8.82
N LEU A 280 0.02 -9.26 -8.20
CA LEU A 280 0.42 -10.34 -7.28
C LEU A 280 0.35 -11.75 -7.89
N ALA A 281 0.50 -11.90 -9.21
CA ALA A 281 0.55 -13.22 -9.82
C ALA A 281 1.69 -14.08 -9.20
N PRO A 282 1.53 -15.41 -9.10
CA PRO A 282 2.56 -16.26 -8.52
C PRO A 282 3.92 -16.10 -9.23
N GLY A 283 4.99 -15.93 -8.46
CA GLY A 283 6.36 -15.79 -8.98
C GLY A 283 6.73 -14.38 -9.44
N THR A 284 5.86 -13.38 -9.21
CA THR A 284 6.18 -11.97 -9.46
C THR A 284 6.96 -11.38 -8.30
N ASP A 285 7.58 -10.23 -8.55
CA ASP A 285 8.34 -9.45 -7.57
C ASP A 285 7.48 -8.42 -6.82
N ASP A 286 6.19 -8.32 -7.15
CA ASP A 286 5.21 -7.57 -6.37
C ASP A 286 5.24 -7.99 -4.90
N ARG A 287 5.27 -6.98 -4.03
CA ARG A 287 5.14 -7.16 -2.59
C ARG A 287 3.86 -6.48 -2.13
N ALA A 288 3.07 -7.20 -1.33
CA ALA A 288 1.88 -6.67 -0.67
C ALA A 288 2.00 -6.78 0.85
N GLY A 289 1.68 -5.70 1.55
CA GLY A 289 1.91 -5.60 3.00
C GLY A 289 1.11 -6.63 3.80
N PHE A 290 -0.08 -7.02 3.34
CA PHE A 290 -0.89 -8.05 4.01
C PHE A 290 -0.19 -9.42 4.05
N ARG A 291 0.61 -9.79 3.03
CA ARG A 291 1.36 -11.06 3.00
C ARG A 291 2.41 -11.12 4.09
N LEU A 292 3.01 -9.98 4.42
CA LEU A 292 4.10 -9.88 5.40
C LEU A 292 3.62 -10.05 6.84
N ARG A 293 2.32 -9.86 7.14
CA ARG A 293 1.75 -10.14 8.47
C ARG A 293 1.83 -11.62 8.86
N ARG A 294 1.76 -12.51 7.87
CA ARG A 294 1.76 -13.95 8.10
C ARG A 294 3.14 -14.47 8.49
N LEU A 295 4.20 -13.90 7.93
CA LEU A 295 5.57 -14.33 8.18
C LEU A 295 6.01 -14.12 9.64
N ASP A 296 5.41 -13.16 10.34
CA ASP A 296 5.75 -12.86 11.75
C ASP A 296 4.91 -13.64 12.76
N THR A 297 3.73 -14.16 12.36
CA THR A 297 2.83 -14.91 13.24
C THR A 297 3.11 -16.42 13.26
N SER A 298 3.92 -16.92 12.33
CA SER A 298 4.42 -18.29 12.38
C SER A 298 5.90 -18.33 12.73
N GLY A 299 6.22 -18.48 14.02
CA GLY A 299 7.49 -19.07 14.46
C GLY A 299 7.60 -20.57 14.08
N GLY A 300 7.18 -20.93 12.88
CA GLY A 300 7.01 -22.30 12.41
C GLY A 300 7.32 -22.39 10.93
N ASN A 301 8.58 -22.74 10.65
CA ASN A 301 9.11 -23.41 9.46
C ASN A 301 8.36 -23.18 8.15
N GLU A 302 8.86 -22.24 7.34
CA GLU A 302 8.79 -22.43 5.88
C GLU A 302 9.65 -23.66 5.49
N PRO A 303 9.26 -24.42 4.45
CA PRO A 303 10.05 -25.53 3.93
C PRO A 303 11.42 -25.12 3.37
#